data_AF-A0A7J2S7Q2-F1
#
_entry.id   AF-A0A7J2S7Q2-F1
#
_cell.length_a   1.000
_cell.length_b   1.000
_cell.length_c   1.000
_cell.angle_alpha   90.00
_cell.angle_beta   90.00
_cell.angle_gamma   90.00
#
_symmetry.space_group_name_H-M   'P 1'
#
loop_
_entity.id
_entity.type
_entity.pdbx_description
1 polymer ?
#
loop_
_entity_poly.entity_id
_entity_poly.type
_entity_poly.pdbx_seq_one_letter_code
_entity_poly.pdbx_strand_id
1 'polypeptide(L)'
;MIEAIKEIGDYVRKKENKSEIEIFSDKAKLTKKTKKVLCIFLHKENGEYHYKKVIPEKYSPDKMILYRGGSSRGTDILPSSIITEINKTFENKIIKWFEKKEEKELKKIEKVLENNKEKILEELSREYENLHKNEKNNVLLTIKIEENDKEKHLGEIEIFRNILVEDTVKRYYFLKSIGESKGTGICYLCNTQKEVYGFVLPSFGFSFATADKCGFMPSFIQTDHWKDIPICENCAISLEIGKRFLDEHLNFPKKNENNFFGCRYYVIPKFIFKEMFDELYRYIEFFKDKEYEEGLLSKEDWLEKTLEEKEDILRLIFVFYTQKGGGKYIDIVQYVEDVLPSWIRRIDNAQKNIRKMRIFQEDNIKKILGRKWVGDFVTGLKGEKGLNKNNWYAVFARSFFPYSKTHGVYDKQFRDIIGFILSNKKVDRDFVIPAFIREIKETVKKKEGKRDYYKMKVLCLKAFMFYLFLKELNLFRGEKMEEKIEEKDIEENRGKFEEKIDNFFKEYCFDDPAKKAAFSVGMLVDYLLWVQRTEKKSEFGQEPFWSKLHGLVLDERKMKNIFREAIAKLRQYRKTFPSLEKIAGKYLAEAEGKWKLSQEEISYYFALGMTLRNIFSFEKNEKSNGGE
;
A
#
# COMPACT_ATOMS: atom_id res chain seq x y z
N MET A 1 -1.37 12.64 13.93
CA MET A 1 -0.11 12.23 13.25
C MET A 1 1.15 12.85 13.85
N ILE A 2 1.40 14.16 13.68
CA ILE A 2 2.73 14.80 13.95
C ILE A 2 3.21 14.56 15.39
N GLU A 3 2.31 14.69 16.36
CA GLU A 3 2.58 14.38 17.77
C GLU A 3 3.11 12.94 17.97
N ALA A 4 2.44 11.93 17.40
CA ALA A 4 2.87 10.54 17.50
C ALA A 4 4.26 10.31 16.88
N ILE A 5 4.57 11.01 15.77
CA ILE A 5 5.91 10.95 15.16
C ILE A 5 6.96 11.56 16.09
N LYS A 6 6.65 12.70 16.72
CA LYS A 6 7.53 13.35 17.69
C LYS A 6 7.77 12.45 18.91
N GLU A 7 6.75 11.75 19.39
CA GLU A 7 6.87 10.80 20.50
C GLU A 7 7.80 9.61 20.17
N ILE A 8 7.63 9.02 18.99
CA ILE A 8 8.57 8.01 18.46
C ILE A 8 9.99 8.60 18.43
N GLY A 9 10.13 9.82 17.93
CA GLY A 9 11.40 10.52 17.87
C GLY A 9 12.08 10.74 19.21
N ASP A 10 11.34 11.23 20.21
CA ASP A 10 11.82 11.40 21.58
C ASP A 10 12.27 10.06 22.18
N TYR A 11 11.50 9.00 21.94
CA TYR A 11 11.80 7.67 22.41
C TYR A 11 13.10 7.14 21.82
N VAL A 12 13.20 7.17 20.48
CA VAL A 12 14.39 6.72 19.75
C VAL A 12 15.62 7.53 20.16
N ARG A 13 15.48 8.86 20.29
CA ARG A 13 16.55 9.75 20.76
C ARG A 13 17.09 9.33 22.13
N LYS A 14 16.20 9.01 23.08
CA LYS A 14 16.57 8.53 24.41
C LYS A 14 17.17 7.12 24.39
N LYS A 15 16.58 6.20 23.63
CA LYS A 15 16.94 4.78 23.64
C LYS A 15 18.27 4.51 22.96
N GLU A 16 18.50 5.12 21.81
CA GLU A 16 19.71 4.89 21.03
C GLU A 16 20.91 5.71 21.54
N ASN A 17 20.67 6.70 22.41
CA ASN A 17 21.67 7.62 22.96
C ASN A 17 22.63 8.19 21.88
N LYS A 18 22.12 8.36 20.65
CA LYS A 18 22.88 8.84 19.50
C LYS A 18 23.15 10.32 19.65
N SER A 19 24.36 10.72 19.29
CA SER A 19 24.73 12.13 19.17
C SER A 19 23.94 12.79 18.03
N GLU A 20 23.76 14.12 18.10
CA GLU A 20 23.10 14.89 17.04
C GLU A 20 23.80 14.73 15.68
N ILE A 21 25.11 14.49 15.70
CA ILE A 21 25.93 14.21 14.51
C ILE A 21 25.48 12.92 13.82
N GLU A 22 25.24 11.86 14.60
CA GLU A 22 24.75 10.58 14.08
C GLU A 22 23.31 10.69 13.59
N ILE A 23 22.50 11.48 14.30
CA ILE A 23 21.11 11.75 13.93
C ILE A 23 21.04 12.53 12.62
N PHE A 24 21.85 13.57 12.44
CA PHE A 24 21.76 14.41 11.24
C PHE A 24 22.45 13.79 10.04
N SER A 25 23.43 12.91 10.21
CA SER A 25 24.04 12.24 9.07
C SER A 25 23.05 11.27 8.38
N ASP A 26 23.01 11.32 7.05
CA ASP A 26 22.20 10.44 6.19
C ASP A 26 22.86 9.07 5.98
N LYS A 27 23.36 8.43 7.04
CA LYS A 27 24.06 7.12 6.96
C LYS A 27 23.22 6.05 6.25
N ALA A 28 21.89 6.07 6.45
CA ALA A 28 20.95 5.14 5.80
C ALA A 28 20.97 5.20 4.25
N LYS A 29 21.35 6.33 3.65
CA LYS A 29 21.49 6.45 2.19
C LYS A 29 22.76 5.75 1.66
N LEU A 30 23.71 5.45 2.54
CA LEU A 30 25.00 4.84 2.21
C LEU A 30 24.99 3.31 2.44
N THR A 31 24.41 2.85 3.54
CA THR A 31 24.65 1.53 4.14
C THR A 31 24.42 0.28 3.28
N LYS A 32 23.46 0.25 2.35
CA LYS A 32 23.22 -0.96 1.50
C LYS A 32 23.81 -0.89 0.09
N LYS A 33 24.19 0.30 -0.39
CA LYS A 33 24.60 0.50 -1.80
C LYS A 33 26.03 1.01 -1.95
N THR A 34 26.50 1.82 -1.00
CA THR A 34 27.84 2.41 -1.02
C THR A 34 28.86 1.40 -0.51
N LYS A 35 29.76 0.96 -1.40
CA LYS A 35 30.88 0.08 -1.03
C LYS A 35 32.21 0.81 -0.90
N LYS A 36 32.34 1.94 -1.60
CA LYS A 36 33.59 2.68 -1.73
C LYS A 36 33.40 4.16 -1.41
N VAL A 37 34.45 4.74 -0.86
CA VAL A 37 34.59 6.17 -0.59
C VAL A 37 35.87 6.63 -1.25
N LEU A 38 35.82 7.69 -2.04
CA LEU A 38 37.00 8.39 -2.55
C LEU A 38 37.28 9.57 -1.63
N CYS A 39 38.45 9.56 -0.99
CA CYS A 39 38.89 10.61 -0.09
C CYS A 39 39.93 11.48 -0.77
N ILE A 40 39.66 12.79 -0.87
CA ILE A 40 40.70 13.78 -1.18
C ILE A 40 41.54 13.94 0.09
N PHE A 41 42.78 13.48 0.06
CA PHE A 41 43.64 13.42 1.23
C PHE A 41 44.52 14.66 1.32
N LEU A 42 44.35 15.39 2.42
CA LEU A 42 45.07 16.62 2.73
C LEU A 42 45.95 16.38 3.96
N HIS A 43 47.14 16.96 3.95
CA HIS A 43 48.04 16.99 5.10
C HIS A 43 48.05 18.39 5.71
N LYS A 44 47.89 18.47 7.03
CA LYS A 44 47.93 19.72 7.78
C LYS A 44 49.22 19.78 8.59
N GLU A 45 50.06 20.77 8.29
CA GLU A 45 51.33 21.03 8.97
C GLU A 45 51.44 22.52 9.28
N ASN A 46 51.79 22.88 10.52
CA ASN A 46 51.93 24.28 10.96
C ASN A 46 50.72 25.18 10.64
N GLY A 47 49.52 24.60 10.57
CA GLY A 47 48.27 25.32 10.26
C GLY A 47 48.06 25.62 8.77
N GLU A 48 48.91 25.12 7.88
CA GLU A 48 48.74 25.12 6.43
C GLU A 48 48.35 23.74 5.92
N TYR A 49 47.71 23.68 4.74
CA TYR A 49 47.22 22.46 4.14
C TYR A 49 47.95 22.16 2.83
N HIS A 50 48.20 20.87 2.58
CA HIS A 50 48.83 20.40 1.36
C HIS A 50 48.06 19.21 0.79
N TYR A 51 47.77 19.25 -0.51
CA TYR A 51 47.16 18.11 -1.20
C TYR A 51 48.17 16.98 -1.35
N LYS A 52 47.82 15.77 -0.91
CA LYS A 52 48.66 14.57 -1.06
C LYS A 52 48.25 13.74 -2.28
N LYS A 53 47.03 13.20 -2.26
CA LYS A 53 46.50 12.27 -3.27
C LYS A 53 45.00 12.03 -3.08
N VAL A 54 44.37 11.32 -4.02
CA VAL A 54 43.08 10.66 -3.81
C VAL A 54 43.30 9.24 -3.29
N ILE A 55 42.57 8.84 -2.24
CA ILE A 55 42.63 7.50 -1.66
C ILE A 55 41.26 6.82 -1.77
N PRO A 56 41.16 5.66 -2.45
CA PRO A 56 39.96 4.84 -2.39
C PRO A 56 39.94 4.01 -1.09
N GLU A 57 38.86 4.11 -0.34
CA GLU A 57 38.63 3.35 0.88
C GLU A 57 37.35 2.51 0.79
N LYS A 58 37.31 1.41 1.54
CA LYS A 58 36.05 0.68 1.76
C LYS A 58 35.17 1.52 2.70
N TYR A 59 33.90 1.68 2.31
CA TYR A 59 32.90 2.28 3.21
C TYR A 59 32.68 1.36 4.41
N SER A 60 32.75 1.94 5.61
CA SER A 60 32.36 1.27 6.85
C SER A 60 31.42 2.19 7.63
N PRO A 61 30.26 1.69 8.11
CA PRO A 61 29.36 2.45 8.98
C PRO A 61 30.01 2.94 10.28
N ASP A 62 31.05 2.24 10.74
CA ASP A 62 31.79 2.52 11.98
C ASP A 62 32.73 3.72 11.85
N LYS A 63 33.11 4.09 10.62
CA LYS A 63 33.92 5.29 10.39
C LYS A 63 33.05 6.54 10.57
N MET A 64 33.59 7.59 11.18
CA MET A 64 32.92 8.89 11.35
C MET A 64 32.94 9.72 10.05
N ILE A 65 32.40 9.13 8.98
CA ILE A 65 32.18 9.83 7.71
C ILE A 65 30.84 10.54 7.80
N LEU A 66 30.85 11.86 7.64
CA LEU A 66 29.65 12.66 7.66
C LEU A 66 29.14 12.89 6.25
N TYR A 67 27.88 12.55 6.02
CA TYR A 67 27.16 12.84 4.78
C TYR A 67 25.76 13.33 5.11
N ARG A 68 25.30 14.40 4.45
CA ARG A 68 23.89 14.83 4.50
C ARG A 68 23.54 15.58 3.22
N GLY A 69 22.58 15.04 2.47
CA GLY A 69 22.23 15.54 1.15
C GLY A 69 21.68 16.97 1.18
N GLY A 70 22.03 17.74 0.15
CA GLY A 70 21.45 19.05 -0.14
C GLY A 70 20.56 19.04 -1.37
N SER A 71 20.38 20.22 -1.97
CA SER A 71 19.60 20.35 -3.20
C SER A 71 20.38 19.76 -4.39
N SER A 72 19.67 19.21 -5.37
CA SER A 72 20.32 18.52 -6.50
C SER A 72 21.25 19.41 -7.33
N ARG A 73 20.93 20.70 -7.45
CA ARG A 73 21.75 21.69 -8.17
C ARG A 73 22.61 22.56 -7.25
N GLY A 74 22.49 22.40 -5.94
CA GLY A 74 23.26 23.13 -4.94
C GLY A 74 24.28 22.24 -4.25
N THR A 75 24.90 22.77 -3.21
CA THR A 75 25.84 22.03 -2.36
C THR A 75 25.09 21.12 -1.40
N ASP A 76 25.77 20.08 -0.90
CA ASP A 76 25.30 19.29 0.23
C ASP A 76 25.56 20.05 1.56
N ILE A 77 25.18 19.52 2.73
CA ILE A 77 25.49 20.21 4.01
C ILE A 77 26.98 20.19 4.30
N LEU A 78 27.67 19.17 3.83
CA LEU A 78 29.09 18.96 4.04
C LEU A 78 29.79 18.75 2.69
N PRO A 79 31.12 18.89 2.62
CA PRO A 79 31.89 18.56 1.43
C PRO A 79 32.05 17.03 1.30
N SER A 80 30.92 16.34 1.33
CA SER A 80 30.78 14.91 1.12
C SER A 80 29.53 14.67 0.28
N SER A 81 29.64 14.01 -0.87
CA SER A 81 28.54 13.79 -1.80
C SER A 81 28.65 12.46 -2.54
N ILE A 82 27.50 11.84 -2.82
CA ILE A 82 27.44 10.69 -3.72
C ILE A 82 27.81 11.16 -5.13
N ILE A 83 28.74 10.45 -5.77
CA ILE A 83 29.19 10.74 -7.13
C ILE A 83 28.10 10.34 -8.12
N THR A 84 27.62 11.31 -8.89
CA THR A 84 26.81 11.06 -10.10
C THR A 84 27.67 11.19 -11.36
N GLU A 85 28.44 12.28 -11.43
CA GLU A 85 29.45 12.57 -12.44
C GLU A 85 30.63 13.21 -11.70
N ILE A 86 31.85 12.72 -11.90
CA ILE A 86 33.02 13.08 -11.08
C ILE A 86 33.25 14.59 -11.09
N ASN A 87 33.37 15.18 -12.28
CA ASN A 87 33.64 16.60 -12.44
C ASN A 87 32.54 17.47 -11.80
N LYS A 88 31.27 17.24 -12.17
CA LYS A 88 30.14 17.98 -11.58
C LYS A 88 30.04 17.81 -10.08
N THR A 89 30.37 16.63 -9.54
CA THR A 89 30.30 16.37 -8.10
C THR A 89 31.41 17.15 -7.38
N PHE A 90 32.65 17.05 -7.85
CA PHE A 90 33.78 17.77 -7.25
C PHE A 90 33.55 19.29 -7.29
N GLU A 91 33.22 19.85 -8.45
CA GLU A 91 33.02 21.30 -8.58
C GLU A 91 31.80 21.79 -7.78
N ASN A 92 30.63 21.16 -7.95
CA ASN A 92 29.40 21.71 -7.38
C ASN A 92 29.16 21.32 -5.91
N LYS A 93 29.74 20.23 -5.44
CA LYS A 93 29.50 19.69 -4.09
C LYS A 93 30.67 19.88 -3.15
N ILE A 94 31.90 19.95 -3.67
CA ILE A 94 33.10 20.16 -2.86
C ILE A 94 33.55 21.62 -2.97
N ILE A 95 34.01 22.08 -4.14
CA ILE A 95 34.56 23.44 -4.32
C ILE A 95 33.54 24.52 -3.93
N LYS A 96 32.37 24.52 -4.58
CA LYS A 96 31.29 25.48 -4.27
C LYS A 96 30.78 25.42 -2.82
N TRP A 97 31.08 24.34 -2.09
CA TRP A 97 30.75 24.27 -0.68
C TRP A 97 31.68 25.14 0.15
N PHE A 98 33.00 25.06 -0.10
CA PHE A 98 34.00 25.90 0.56
C PHE A 98 33.89 27.38 0.19
N GLU A 99 33.54 27.69 -1.06
CA GLU A 99 33.31 29.07 -1.53
C GLU A 99 32.29 29.83 -0.64
N LYS A 100 31.29 29.11 -0.11
CA LYS A 100 30.21 29.69 0.71
C LYS A 100 30.54 29.82 2.19
N LYS A 101 31.73 29.38 2.61
CA LYS A 101 32.16 29.35 4.00
C LYS A 101 33.20 30.46 4.21
N GLU A 102 33.09 31.18 5.32
CA GLU A 102 33.93 32.33 5.65
C GLU A 102 34.97 32.00 6.73
N GLU A 103 34.89 30.80 7.35
CA GLU A 103 35.85 30.41 8.37
C GLU A 103 37.27 30.32 7.78
N LYS A 104 38.24 30.97 8.44
CA LYS A 104 39.64 31.07 7.98
C LYS A 104 40.26 29.71 7.65
N GLU A 105 40.00 28.69 8.48
CA GLU A 105 40.53 27.33 8.29
C GLU A 105 39.96 26.68 7.01
N LEU A 106 38.67 26.87 6.73
CA LEU A 106 38.03 26.35 5.52
C LEU A 106 38.50 27.08 4.26
N LYS A 107 38.75 28.40 4.34
CA LYS A 107 39.37 29.17 3.25
C LYS A 107 40.78 28.69 2.88
N LYS A 108 41.55 28.17 3.83
CA LYS A 108 42.86 27.55 3.53
C LYS A 108 42.68 26.25 2.74
N ILE A 109 41.73 25.41 3.15
CA ILE A 109 41.40 24.17 2.43
C ILE A 109 40.91 24.48 1.01
N GLU A 110 40.04 25.48 0.86
CA GLU A 110 39.55 25.95 -0.45
C GLU A 110 40.69 26.24 -1.42
N LYS A 111 41.64 27.09 -1.02
CA LYS A 111 42.80 27.45 -1.83
C LYS A 111 43.61 26.23 -2.29
N VAL A 112 43.79 25.25 -1.41
CA VAL A 112 44.52 24.01 -1.75
C VAL A 112 43.76 23.18 -2.78
N LEU A 113 42.43 23.07 -2.63
CA LEU A 113 41.59 22.35 -3.58
C LEU A 113 41.54 23.05 -4.95
N GLU A 114 41.49 24.38 -4.99
CA GLU A 114 41.52 25.16 -6.23
C GLU A 114 42.88 25.07 -6.93
N ASN A 115 43.98 25.27 -6.20
CA ASN A 115 45.33 25.20 -6.77
C ASN A 115 45.67 23.80 -7.32
N ASN A 116 45.04 22.75 -6.80
CA ASN A 116 45.26 21.36 -7.23
C ASN A 116 44.08 20.79 -8.04
N LYS A 117 43.17 21.64 -8.54
CA LYS A 117 41.90 21.22 -9.14
C LYS A 117 42.06 20.19 -10.26
N GLU A 118 42.94 20.46 -11.22
CA GLU A 118 43.18 19.58 -12.38
C GLU A 118 43.73 18.23 -11.93
N LYS A 119 44.77 18.24 -11.08
CA LYS A 119 45.39 17.04 -10.53
C LYS A 119 44.40 16.19 -9.72
N ILE A 120 43.56 16.81 -8.90
CA ILE A 120 42.52 16.11 -8.13
C ILE A 120 41.50 15.45 -9.06
N LEU A 121 41.07 16.15 -10.12
CA LEU A 121 40.10 15.60 -11.08
C LEU A 121 40.65 14.40 -11.86
N GLU A 122 41.91 14.47 -12.28
CA GLU A 122 42.60 13.35 -12.93
C GLU A 122 42.69 12.13 -12.02
N GLU A 123 43.15 12.32 -10.77
CA GLU A 123 43.24 11.23 -9.80
C GLU A 123 41.87 10.67 -9.41
N LEU A 124 40.85 11.52 -9.20
CA LEU A 124 39.48 11.07 -8.93
C LEU A 124 38.94 10.22 -10.07
N SER A 125 39.18 10.62 -11.31
CA SER A 125 38.73 9.90 -12.51
C SER A 125 39.41 8.54 -12.61
N ARG A 126 40.74 8.51 -12.43
CA ARG A 126 41.53 7.27 -12.43
C ARG A 126 41.08 6.30 -11.33
N GLU A 127 40.97 6.76 -10.09
CA GLU A 127 40.57 5.91 -8.97
C GLU A 127 39.13 5.42 -9.10
N TYR A 128 38.21 6.25 -9.62
CA TYR A 128 36.82 5.84 -9.88
C TYR A 128 36.71 4.84 -11.03
N GLU A 129 37.50 4.99 -12.09
CA GLU A 129 37.52 4.06 -13.23
C GLU A 129 38.02 2.68 -12.82
N ASN A 130 39.04 2.63 -11.95
CA ASN A 130 39.63 1.43 -11.38
C ASN A 130 38.69 0.64 -10.45
N LEU A 131 37.58 1.22 -9.98
CA LEU A 131 36.62 0.49 -9.15
C LEU A 131 35.91 -0.61 -9.94
N HIS A 132 35.65 -1.75 -9.31
CA HIS A 132 34.86 -2.79 -9.95
C HIS A 132 33.42 -2.32 -10.21
N LYS A 133 32.77 -2.85 -11.25
CA LYS A 133 31.39 -2.45 -11.65
C LYS A 133 30.38 -2.52 -10.50
N ASN A 134 30.53 -3.50 -9.62
CA ASN A 134 29.67 -3.71 -8.44
C ASN A 134 29.99 -2.77 -7.27
N GLU A 135 31.08 -2.00 -7.34
CA GLU A 135 31.54 -1.01 -6.35
C GLU A 135 31.23 0.43 -6.78
N LYS A 136 30.97 0.68 -8.06
CA LYS A 136 30.57 2.00 -8.59
C LYS A 136 29.16 2.45 -8.18
N ASN A 137 28.42 1.64 -7.43
CA ASN A 137 27.12 2.02 -6.90
C ASN A 137 27.27 2.95 -5.69
N ASN A 138 26.66 4.14 -5.76
CA ASN A 138 26.66 5.15 -4.69
C ASN A 138 28.05 5.44 -4.09
N VAL A 139 29.10 5.56 -4.91
CA VAL A 139 30.44 5.93 -4.42
C VAL A 139 30.37 7.31 -3.77
N LEU A 140 30.86 7.43 -2.54
CA LEU A 140 30.89 8.69 -1.82
C LEU A 140 32.23 9.40 -2.07
N LEU A 141 32.18 10.68 -2.44
CA LEU A 141 33.34 11.58 -2.45
C LEU A 141 33.36 12.35 -1.13
N THR A 142 34.53 12.46 -0.48
CA THR A 142 34.72 13.24 0.75
C THR A 142 36.15 13.75 0.87
N ILE A 143 36.43 14.56 1.88
CA ILE A 143 37.78 14.99 2.28
C ILE A 143 38.22 14.19 3.52
N LYS A 144 39.53 13.91 3.59
CA LYS A 144 40.20 13.34 4.76
C LYS A 144 41.44 14.17 5.07
N ILE A 145 41.69 14.47 6.34
CA ILE A 145 42.77 15.36 6.78
C ILE A 145 43.69 14.60 7.71
N GLU A 146 44.98 14.61 7.42
CA GLU A 146 46.02 14.11 8.30
C GLU A 146 46.64 15.25 9.11
N GLU A 147 46.70 15.07 10.42
CA GLU A 147 47.26 16.04 11.37
C GLU A 147 47.95 15.26 12.50
N ASN A 148 49.22 15.57 12.80
CA ASN A 148 50.04 14.87 13.81
C ASN A 148 50.06 13.33 13.61
N ASP A 149 50.33 12.89 12.37
CA ASP A 149 50.34 11.48 11.95
C ASP A 149 49.03 10.72 12.19
N LYS A 150 47.92 11.44 12.41
CA LYS A 150 46.57 10.87 12.55
C LYS A 150 45.70 11.30 11.39
N GLU A 151 45.20 10.32 10.65
CA GLU A 151 44.22 10.54 9.59
C GLU A 151 42.82 10.67 10.19
N LYS A 152 42.16 11.80 9.95
CA LYS A 152 40.83 12.12 10.46
C LYS A 152 39.85 12.27 9.32
N HIS A 153 38.70 11.60 9.42
CA HIS A 153 37.53 11.91 8.59
C HIS A 153 36.81 13.16 9.13
N LEU A 154 35.95 13.76 8.32
CA LEU A 154 35.23 14.99 8.69
C LEU A 154 34.47 14.88 10.02
N GLY A 155 33.95 13.70 10.38
CA GLY A 155 33.23 13.51 11.64
C GLY A 155 34.10 13.49 12.89
N GLU A 156 35.41 13.38 12.74
CA GLU A 156 36.38 13.46 13.85
C GLU A 156 36.87 14.90 14.06
N ILE A 157 36.46 15.83 13.18
CA ILE A 157 36.92 17.21 13.17
C ILE A 157 35.77 18.11 13.63
N GLU A 158 36.01 18.93 14.64
CA GLU A 158 34.99 19.72 15.33
C GLU A 158 34.26 20.72 14.43
N ILE A 159 34.98 21.47 13.59
CA ILE A 159 34.35 22.47 12.70
C ILE A 159 33.29 21.85 11.78
N PHE A 160 33.53 20.66 11.23
CA PHE A 160 32.55 20.00 10.36
C PHE A 160 31.37 19.40 11.14
N ARG A 161 31.57 18.98 12.39
CA ARG A 161 30.48 18.54 13.28
C ARG A 161 29.54 19.70 13.61
N ASN A 162 30.11 20.87 13.94
CA ASN A 162 29.34 22.07 14.27
C ASN A 162 28.56 22.55 13.04
N ILE A 163 29.21 22.61 11.87
CA ILE A 163 28.53 22.98 10.62
C ILE A 163 27.37 22.03 10.29
N LEU A 164 27.54 20.72 10.49
CA LEU A 164 26.45 19.76 10.25
C LEU A 164 25.21 20.09 11.10
N VAL A 165 25.40 20.39 12.39
CA VAL A 165 24.31 20.74 13.32
C VAL A 165 23.69 22.07 12.93
N GLU A 166 24.51 23.13 12.82
CA GLU A 166 24.06 24.50 12.55
C GLU A 166 23.32 24.62 11.22
N ASP A 167 23.91 24.11 10.12
CA ASP A 167 23.27 24.17 8.80
C ASP A 167 22.03 23.26 8.72
N THR A 168 21.94 22.22 9.56
CA THR A 168 20.73 21.41 9.68
C THR A 168 19.62 22.17 10.39
N VAL A 169 19.88 22.74 11.56
CA VAL A 169 18.92 23.55 12.32
C VAL A 169 18.48 24.77 11.51
N LYS A 170 19.40 25.39 10.76
CA LYS A 170 19.10 26.50 9.85
C LYS A 170 18.02 26.17 8.83
N ARG A 171 17.93 24.92 8.35
CA ARG A 171 16.87 24.50 7.40
C ARG A 171 15.47 24.53 8.02
N TYR A 172 15.35 24.49 9.34
CA TYR A 172 14.06 24.59 10.01
C TYR A 172 13.46 25.98 9.90
N TYR A 173 14.27 27.02 9.73
CA TYR A 173 13.77 28.41 9.68
C TYR A 173 14.25 29.22 8.47
N PHE A 174 15.16 28.73 7.63
CA PHE A 174 15.64 29.48 6.48
C PHE A 174 15.48 28.74 5.16
N LEU A 175 14.90 29.41 4.17
CA LEU A 175 14.86 28.97 2.78
C LEU A 175 15.38 30.09 1.88
N LYS A 176 16.34 29.80 1.00
CA LYS A 176 16.93 30.82 0.11
C LYS A 176 15.90 31.55 -0.76
N SER A 177 14.81 30.88 -1.13
CA SER A 177 13.71 31.46 -1.93
C SER A 177 12.75 32.35 -1.16
N ILE A 178 12.77 32.31 0.18
CA ILE A 178 11.76 32.99 1.02
C ILE A 178 12.44 33.92 2.04
N GLY A 179 13.50 33.47 2.69
CA GLY A 179 14.18 34.17 3.77
C GLY A 179 14.07 33.41 5.10
N GLU A 180 14.24 34.14 6.20
CA GLU A 180 14.09 33.61 7.55
C GLU A 180 12.63 33.62 8.01
N SER A 181 12.20 32.52 8.61
CA SER A 181 10.89 32.30 9.20
C SER A 181 11.06 31.69 10.59
N LYS A 182 11.29 32.57 11.56
CA LYS A 182 11.40 32.26 12.98
C LYS A 182 10.86 33.40 13.83
N GLY A 183 10.45 33.08 15.05
CA GLY A 183 9.97 34.07 16.02
C GLY A 183 9.79 33.45 17.39
N THR A 184 9.30 34.23 18.35
CA THR A 184 8.94 33.72 19.68
C THR A 184 7.46 33.37 19.71
N GLY A 185 7.13 32.16 20.14
CA GLY A 185 5.74 31.68 20.21
C GLY A 185 5.60 30.43 21.08
N ILE A 186 4.38 29.94 21.21
CA ILE A 186 4.10 28.67 21.90
C ILE A 186 4.31 27.54 20.90
N CYS A 187 5.22 26.62 21.20
CA CYS A 187 5.45 25.48 20.33
C CYS A 187 4.24 24.53 20.31
N TYR A 188 3.72 24.22 19.12
CA TYR A 188 2.57 23.34 18.88
C TYR A 188 2.71 21.94 19.51
N LEU A 189 3.93 21.42 19.66
CA LEU A 189 4.17 20.02 20.08
C LEU A 189 4.53 19.83 21.55
N CYS A 190 5.04 20.87 22.22
CA CYS A 190 5.43 20.78 23.62
C CYS A 190 4.83 21.89 24.48
N ASN A 191 3.98 22.74 23.90
CA ASN A 191 3.20 23.77 24.55
C ASN A 191 4.02 24.74 25.44
N THR A 192 5.30 24.95 25.10
CA THR A 192 6.20 25.86 25.82
C THR A 192 6.54 27.07 24.96
N GLN A 193 6.60 28.25 25.59
CA GLN A 193 6.94 29.50 24.93
C GLN A 193 8.45 29.63 24.74
N LYS A 194 8.90 29.76 23.48
CA LYS A 194 10.32 29.83 23.08
C LYS A 194 10.45 30.22 21.61
N GLU A 195 11.68 30.20 21.09
CA GLU A 195 11.92 30.34 19.65
C GLU A 195 11.30 29.17 18.87
N VAL A 196 10.58 29.49 17.80
CA VAL A 196 9.87 28.56 16.92
C VAL A 196 10.17 28.86 15.46
N TYR A 197 10.07 27.83 14.62
CA TYR A 197 10.54 27.83 13.24
C TYR A 197 9.44 27.46 12.25
N GLY A 198 9.44 28.07 11.06
CA GLY A 198 8.39 27.88 10.06
C GLY A 198 8.59 26.74 9.07
N PHE A 199 9.82 26.35 8.74
CA PHE A 199 10.10 25.37 7.67
C PHE A 199 10.43 23.97 8.19
N VAL A 200 10.00 23.64 9.42
CA VAL A 200 10.32 22.37 10.09
C VAL A 200 9.86 21.16 9.28
N LEU A 201 8.57 21.05 8.95
CA LEU A 201 8.04 19.87 8.25
C LEU A 201 8.62 19.68 6.83
N PRO A 202 8.72 20.73 5.98
CA PRO A 202 9.38 20.61 4.68
C PRO A 202 10.84 20.18 4.74
N SER A 203 11.58 20.57 5.79
CA SER A 203 13.03 20.36 5.88
C SER A 203 13.47 18.89 5.81
N PHE A 204 12.58 17.97 6.23
CA PHE A 204 12.80 16.51 6.19
C PHE A 204 11.73 15.76 5.38
N GLY A 205 11.07 16.44 4.43
CA GLY A 205 10.27 15.80 3.38
C GLY A 205 8.76 15.70 3.63
N PHE A 206 8.24 16.28 4.71
CA PHE A 206 6.79 16.47 4.89
C PHE A 206 6.33 17.75 4.17
N SER A 207 6.27 17.64 2.84
CA SER A 207 5.93 18.74 1.94
C SER A 207 4.44 19.09 1.84
N PHE A 208 3.60 18.66 2.78
CA PHE A 208 2.19 19.06 2.81
C PHE A 208 1.95 20.40 3.53
N ALA A 209 2.97 20.95 4.19
CA ALA A 209 2.96 22.27 4.83
C ALA A 209 4.00 23.17 4.16
N THR A 210 3.71 23.72 2.96
CA THR A 210 4.66 24.55 2.21
C THR A 210 4.33 26.03 2.30
N ALA A 211 5.39 26.85 2.32
CA ALA A 211 5.29 28.30 2.28
C ALA A 211 5.43 28.88 0.87
N ASP A 212 5.42 28.04 -0.18
CA ASP A 212 5.74 28.45 -1.55
C ASP A 212 4.72 29.46 -2.13
N LYS A 213 3.47 29.45 -1.65
CA LYS A 213 2.42 30.36 -2.10
C LYS A 213 1.98 31.26 -0.95
N CYS A 214 2.06 32.57 -1.15
CA CYS A 214 1.65 33.58 -0.16
C CYS A 214 0.19 33.42 0.30
N GLY A 215 -0.71 32.95 -0.58
CA GLY A 215 -2.13 32.72 -0.27
C GLY A 215 -2.42 31.72 0.86
N PHE A 216 -1.43 30.90 1.24
CA PHE A 216 -1.57 29.95 2.35
C PHE A 216 -0.97 30.45 3.67
N MET A 217 -0.36 31.64 3.68
CA MET A 217 0.45 32.10 4.82
C MET A 217 -0.30 33.11 5.69
N PRO A 218 -0.01 33.15 6.99
CA PRO A 218 -0.48 34.22 7.87
C PRO A 218 -0.10 35.59 7.30
N SER A 219 -1.07 36.50 7.26
CA SER A 219 -0.89 37.87 6.73
C SER A 219 -0.41 37.93 5.27
N PHE A 220 -0.48 36.84 4.51
CA PHE A 220 0.08 36.70 3.15
C PHE A 220 1.60 36.92 3.06
N ILE A 221 2.33 36.78 4.16
CA ILE A 221 3.78 36.97 4.24
C ILE A 221 4.44 35.60 4.39
N GLN A 222 5.27 35.19 3.41
CA GLN A 222 5.88 33.85 3.42
C GLN A 222 6.86 33.63 4.58
N THR A 223 7.53 34.69 5.06
CA THR A 223 8.39 34.63 6.24
C THR A 223 7.59 34.48 7.54
N ASP A 224 6.28 34.70 7.55
CA ASP A 224 5.40 34.48 8.71
C ASP A 224 4.94 33.02 8.88
N HIS A 225 5.46 32.08 8.08
CA HIS A 225 5.09 30.66 8.15
C HIS A 225 5.29 30.02 9.55
N TRP A 226 6.24 30.52 10.34
CA TRP A 226 6.43 30.11 11.74
C TRP A 226 5.21 30.35 12.64
N LYS A 227 4.28 31.21 12.23
CA LYS A 227 3.01 31.45 12.95
C LYS A 227 1.92 30.42 12.59
N ASP A 228 2.06 29.71 11.47
CA ASP A 228 1.10 28.68 11.03
C ASP A 228 1.32 27.36 11.78
N ILE A 229 2.57 26.87 11.77
CA ILE A 229 2.96 25.64 12.49
C ILE A 229 4.19 25.93 13.37
N PRO A 230 4.02 26.62 14.52
CA PRO A 230 5.13 27.00 15.38
C PRO A 230 5.77 25.77 16.05
N ILE A 231 6.97 25.37 15.61
CA ILE A 231 7.72 24.25 16.19
C ILE A 231 9.11 24.71 16.62
N CYS A 232 9.49 24.42 17.87
CA CYS A 232 10.83 24.75 18.38
C CYS A 232 11.89 23.75 17.91
N GLU A 233 13.17 24.12 18.05
CA GLU A 233 14.32 23.28 17.72
C GLU A 233 14.23 21.85 18.26
N ASN A 234 14.06 21.68 19.58
CA ASN A 234 14.02 20.35 20.20
C ASN A 234 12.93 19.43 19.63
N CYS A 235 11.74 19.97 19.36
CA CYS A 235 10.65 19.21 18.75
C CYS A 235 10.88 18.96 17.26
N ALA A 236 11.56 19.87 16.56
CA ALA A 236 11.97 19.68 15.16
C ALA A 236 12.95 18.51 15.02
N ILE A 237 13.95 18.45 15.91
CA ILE A 237 14.92 17.36 15.96
C ILE A 237 14.23 16.02 16.22
N SER A 238 13.37 15.95 17.26
CA SER A 238 12.61 14.73 17.56
C SER A 238 11.71 14.32 16.38
N LEU A 239 11.05 15.27 15.72
CA LEU A 239 10.25 14.96 14.52
C LEU A 239 11.09 14.38 13.38
N GLU A 240 12.28 14.93 13.12
CA GLU A 240 13.16 14.42 12.08
C GLU A 240 13.62 12.98 12.40
N ILE A 241 13.95 12.69 13.66
CA ILE A 241 14.29 11.34 14.13
C ILE A 241 13.11 10.39 13.93
N GLY A 242 11.91 10.79 14.37
CA GLY A 242 10.70 10.00 14.22
C GLY A 242 10.38 9.72 12.75
N LYS A 243 10.53 10.73 11.87
CA LYS A 243 10.33 10.59 10.42
C LYS A 243 11.28 9.54 9.82
N ARG A 244 12.57 9.56 10.20
CA ARG A 244 13.57 8.58 9.75
C ARG A 244 13.21 7.18 10.21
N PHE A 245 12.84 7.03 11.47
CA PHE A 245 12.38 5.75 12.01
C PHE A 245 11.17 5.22 11.22
N LEU A 246 10.20 6.08 10.89
CA LEU A 246 9.08 5.71 10.04
C LEU A 246 9.53 5.26 8.63
N ASP A 247 10.43 5.99 7.99
CA ASP A 247 10.94 5.63 6.66
C ASP A 247 11.64 4.27 6.65
N GLU A 248 12.45 4.01 7.67
CA GLU A 248 13.25 2.80 7.79
C GLU A 248 12.41 1.60 8.19
N HIS A 249 11.45 1.77 9.10
CA HIS A 249 10.77 0.66 9.75
C HIS A 249 9.27 0.55 9.42
N LEU A 250 8.55 1.67 9.31
CA LEU A 250 7.08 1.66 9.25
C LEU A 250 6.48 2.23 7.96
N ASN A 251 7.29 2.33 6.91
CA ASN A 251 6.89 2.74 5.56
C ASN A 251 6.72 1.51 4.65
N PHE A 252 5.52 1.35 4.10
CA PHE A 252 5.12 0.19 3.32
C PHE A 252 4.56 0.58 1.94
N PRO A 253 4.64 -0.32 0.94
CA PRO A 253 5.45 -1.55 0.94
C PRO A 253 6.95 -1.25 1.06
N LYS A 254 7.75 -2.22 1.49
CA LYS A 254 9.22 -2.07 1.56
C LYS A 254 9.87 -2.16 0.19
N LYS A 255 9.31 -2.96 -0.72
CA LYS A 255 9.82 -3.16 -2.08
C LYS A 255 9.08 -2.26 -3.09
N ASN A 256 9.85 -1.49 -3.88
CA ASN A 256 9.35 -0.57 -4.93
C ASN A 256 8.46 -1.24 -6.00
N GLU A 257 8.49 -2.57 -6.11
CA GLU A 257 7.72 -3.33 -7.09
C GLU A 257 6.25 -3.54 -6.69
N ASN A 258 5.91 -3.33 -5.42
CA ASN A 258 4.61 -3.67 -4.83
C ASN A 258 3.86 -2.47 -4.24
N ASN A 259 4.01 -1.25 -4.79
CA ASN A 259 3.23 -0.07 -4.35
C ASN A 259 1.77 -0.48 -4.16
N PHE A 260 1.19 -0.25 -2.97
CA PHE A 260 -0.18 -0.63 -2.63
C PHE A 260 -1.13 0.11 -3.57
N PHE A 261 -1.39 -0.50 -4.72
CA PHE A 261 -2.14 0.03 -5.84
C PHE A 261 -1.76 1.45 -6.26
N GLY A 262 -0.47 1.77 -6.22
CA GLY A 262 0.07 3.07 -6.63
C GLY A 262 0.32 4.08 -5.50
N CYS A 263 0.14 3.70 -4.24
CA CYS A 263 0.54 4.51 -3.08
C CYS A 263 1.47 3.75 -2.13
N ARG A 264 2.21 4.51 -1.31
CA ARG A 264 2.92 4.03 -0.11
C ARG A 264 2.10 4.44 1.11
N TYR A 265 2.37 3.83 2.26
CA TYR A 265 1.71 4.22 3.49
C TYR A 265 2.64 4.07 4.70
N TYR A 266 2.51 4.99 5.66
CA TYR A 266 3.06 4.80 7.00
C TYR A 266 2.02 4.13 7.89
N VAL A 267 2.49 3.27 8.80
CA VAL A 267 1.71 2.80 9.95
C VAL A 267 2.35 3.40 11.20
N ILE A 268 1.72 4.41 11.79
CA ILE A 268 2.31 5.19 12.88
C ILE A 268 1.64 4.75 14.20
N PRO A 269 2.36 4.11 15.12
CA PRO A 269 1.85 3.76 16.43
C PRO A 269 1.67 5.03 17.28
N LYS A 270 0.55 5.11 17.99
CA LYS A 270 0.26 6.11 19.02
C LYS A 270 -0.16 5.37 20.28
N PHE A 271 0.51 5.64 21.38
CA PHE A 271 0.20 5.11 22.71
C PHE A 271 -0.51 6.15 23.54
N ILE A 272 -1.37 5.70 24.46
CA ILE A 272 -2.03 6.62 25.39
C ILE A 272 -1.15 6.84 26.62
N PHE A 273 -0.60 5.77 27.21
CA PHE A 273 0.19 5.84 28.44
C PHE A 273 1.70 5.75 28.23
N LYS A 274 2.13 5.33 27.03
CA LYS A 274 3.54 5.31 26.57
C LYS A 274 4.42 4.27 27.29
N GLU A 275 3.83 3.33 28.00
CA GLU A 275 4.54 2.34 28.80
C GLU A 275 5.12 1.20 27.95
N MET A 276 4.64 1.06 26.71
CA MET A 276 4.96 -0.05 25.80
C MET A 276 5.92 0.29 24.66
N PHE A 277 6.48 1.50 24.66
CA PHE A 277 7.33 1.94 23.56
C PHE A 277 8.57 1.04 23.37
N ASP A 278 9.11 0.46 24.45
CA ASP A 278 10.30 -0.39 24.38
C ASP A 278 10.01 -1.76 23.74
N GLU A 279 8.90 -2.36 24.13
CA GLU A 279 8.40 -3.62 23.59
C GLU A 279 8.05 -3.47 22.11
N LEU A 280 7.35 -2.40 21.73
CA LEU A 280 7.03 -2.15 20.33
C LEU A 280 8.29 -1.83 19.52
N TYR A 281 9.24 -1.04 20.04
CA TYR A 281 10.49 -0.77 19.36
C TYR A 281 11.24 -2.07 19.02
N ARG A 282 11.39 -2.98 20.00
CA ARG A 282 12.00 -4.30 19.80
C ARG A 282 11.25 -5.13 18.76
N TYR A 283 9.91 -5.10 18.79
CA TYR A 283 9.08 -5.80 17.82
C TYR A 283 9.27 -5.26 16.39
N ILE A 284 9.24 -3.93 16.23
CA ILE A 284 9.46 -3.26 14.95
C ILE A 284 10.86 -3.56 14.41
N GLU A 285 11.89 -3.51 15.26
CA GLU A 285 13.26 -3.85 14.87
C GLU A 285 13.40 -5.32 14.45
N PHE A 286 12.78 -6.24 15.18
CA PHE A 286 12.77 -7.66 14.84
C PHE A 286 12.17 -7.92 13.44
N PHE A 287 11.19 -7.11 13.03
CA PHE A 287 10.51 -7.22 11.74
C PHE A 287 11.00 -6.23 10.68
N LYS A 288 12.12 -5.53 10.88
CA LYS A 288 12.58 -4.43 10.01
C LYS A 288 12.68 -4.77 8.51
N ASP A 289 13.01 -6.02 8.18
CA ASP A 289 13.18 -6.50 6.80
C ASP A 289 11.95 -7.29 6.27
N LYS A 290 10.86 -7.38 7.04
CA LYS A 290 9.62 -8.07 6.63
C LYS A 290 8.55 -7.06 6.17
N GLU A 291 7.71 -7.47 5.22
CA GLU A 291 6.53 -6.69 4.85
C GLU A 291 5.52 -6.67 6.01
N TYR A 292 4.71 -5.60 6.11
CA TYR A 292 3.75 -5.40 7.21
C TYR A 292 2.82 -6.62 7.43
N GLU A 293 2.36 -7.20 6.32
CA GLU A 293 1.43 -8.34 6.30
C GLU A 293 2.06 -9.68 6.73
N GLU A 294 3.38 -9.81 6.64
CA GLU A 294 4.15 -10.96 7.13
C GLU A 294 4.80 -10.70 8.50
N GLY A 295 4.94 -9.42 8.88
CA GLY A 295 5.60 -8.99 10.11
C GLY A 295 4.61 -8.66 11.21
N LEU A 296 4.05 -7.44 11.17
CA LEU A 296 3.24 -6.88 12.26
C LEU A 296 1.89 -7.58 12.42
N LEU A 297 1.20 -7.90 11.32
CA LEU A 297 -0.15 -8.48 11.36
C LEU A 297 -0.18 -9.99 11.66
N SER A 298 0.84 -10.72 11.22
CA SER A 298 0.80 -12.19 11.27
C SER A 298 1.09 -12.77 12.66
N LYS A 299 1.56 -11.93 13.60
CA LYS A 299 1.90 -12.30 14.98
C LYS A 299 1.36 -11.29 16.02
N GLU A 300 0.22 -10.66 15.74
CA GLU A 300 -0.44 -9.73 16.68
C GLU A 300 -0.79 -10.37 18.04
N ASP A 301 -0.88 -11.70 18.13
CA ASP A 301 -1.18 -12.41 19.39
C ASP A 301 -0.18 -12.08 20.52
N TRP A 302 1.09 -11.79 20.19
CA TRP A 302 2.08 -11.36 21.20
C TRP A 302 1.86 -9.91 21.64
N LEU A 303 1.49 -9.03 20.70
CA LEU A 303 1.24 -7.61 20.99
C LEU A 303 0.03 -7.46 21.91
N GLU A 304 -1.05 -8.22 21.70
CA GLU A 304 -2.23 -8.17 22.57
C GLU A 304 -1.94 -8.62 23.99
N LYS A 305 -1.27 -9.78 24.17
CA LYS A 305 -0.89 -10.24 25.51
C LYS A 305 -0.05 -9.20 26.25
N THR A 306 0.88 -8.56 25.54
CA THR A 306 1.73 -7.50 26.10
C THR A 306 0.92 -6.22 26.40
N LEU A 307 -0.08 -5.88 25.57
CA LEU A 307 -0.99 -4.75 25.79
C LEU A 307 -1.85 -4.95 27.03
N GLU A 308 -2.36 -6.16 27.25
CA GLU A 308 -3.13 -6.53 28.44
C GLU A 308 -2.28 -6.47 29.71
N GLU A 309 -1.02 -6.92 29.66
CA GLU A 309 -0.10 -6.90 30.82
C GLU A 309 0.36 -5.49 31.23
N LYS A 310 0.37 -4.54 30.29
CA LYS A 310 0.92 -3.18 30.49
C LYS A 310 -0.14 -2.08 30.61
N GLU A 311 -1.42 -2.44 30.58
CA GLU A 311 -2.56 -1.51 30.64
C GLU A 311 -2.47 -0.31 29.66
N ASP A 312 -1.79 -0.46 28.51
CA ASP A 312 -1.67 0.59 27.50
C ASP A 312 -2.59 0.36 26.29
N ILE A 313 -2.94 1.44 25.60
CA ILE A 313 -3.79 1.40 24.41
C ILE A 313 -2.98 1.84 23.19
N LEU A 314 -2.66 0.89 22.32
CA LEU A 314 -2.05 1.13 21.03
C LEU A 314 -3.10 1.46 19.97
N ARG A 315 -2.95 2.62 19.34
CA ARG A 315 -3.70 3.03 18.14
C ARG A 315 -2.75 3.14 16.96
N LEU A 316 -3.19 2.70 15.79
CA LEU A 316 -2.43 2.80 14.56
C LEU A 316 -3.02 3.90 13.68
N ILE A 317 -2.15 4.76 13.17
CA ILE A 317 -2.50 5.80 12.19
C ILE A 317 -1.93 5.37 10.84
N PHE A 318 -2.79 5.20 9.84
CA PHE A 318 -2.40 4.90 8.47
C PHE A 318 -2.36 6.19 7.64
N VAL A 319 -1.20 6.49 7.06
CA VAL A 319 -0.99 7.67 6.23
C VAL A 319 -0.60 7.23 4.83
N PHE A 320 -1.56 7.17 3.92
CA PHE A 320 -1.31 6.83 2.53
C PHE A 320 -0.84 8.06 1.77
N TYR A 321 0.22 7.90 0.98
CA TYR A 321 0.82 9.00 0.25
C TYR A 321 1.38 8.57 -1.11
N THR A 322 1.54 9.56 -1.99
CA THR A 322 2.26 9.41 -3.26
C THR A 322 3.49 10.33 -3.26
N GLN A 323 4.47 10.03 -4.10
CA GLN A 323 5.67 10.86 -4.23
C GLN A 323 5.71 11.56 -5.58
N LYS A 324 6.03 12.86 -5.57
CA LYS A 324 6.24 13.69 -6.76
C LYS A 324 7.68 14.19 -6.83
N GLY A 325 8.11 14.63 -8.02
CA GLY A 325 9.43 15.28 -8.22
C GLY A 325 10.63 14.38 -7.92
N GLY A 326 10.58 13.10 -8.33
CA GLY A 326 11.70 12.15 -8.12
C GLY A 326 11.84 11.64 -6.68
N GLY A 327 10.75 11.59 -5.91
CA GLY A 327 10.76 11.08 -4.53
C GLY A 327 10.81 12.15 -3.44
N LYS A 328 10.91 13.44 -3.80
CA LYS A 328 11.14 14.54 -2.86
C LYS A 328 9.90 15.05 -2.14
N TYR A 329 8.75 15.04 -2.82
CA TYR A 329 7.52 15.62 -2.28
C TYR A 329 6.52 14.52 -1.95
N ILE A 330 6.06 14.49 -0.70
CA ILE A 330 5.01 13.60 -0.18
C ILE A 330 3.66 14.30 -0.32
N ASP A 331 2.72 13.65 -1.00
CA ASP A 331 1.33 14.07 -1.15
C ASP A 331 0.43 13.06 -0.42
N ILE A 332 -0.21 13.47 0.67
CA ILE A 332 -1.08 12.60 1.48
C ILE A 332 -2.40 12.40 0.73
N VAL A 333 -2.70 11.16 0.36
CA VAL A 333 -3.87 10.81 -0.46
C VAL A 333 -4.98 10.11 0.31
N GLN A 334 -4.70 9.60 1.50
CA GLN A 334 -5.68 9.07 2.46
C GLN A 334 -5.08 9.09 3.87
N TYR A 335 -5.91 9.41 4.87
CA TYR A 335 -5.52 9.44 6.26
C TYR A 335 -6.56 8.69 7.10
N VAL A 336 -6.12 7.72 7.89
CA VAL A 336 -6.98 6.90 8.76
C VAL A 336 -6.39 6.87 10.15
N GLU A 337 -7.10 7.42 11.13
CA GLU A 337 -6.71 7.43 12.54
C GLU A 337 -7.43 6.33 13.33
N ASP A 338 -6.93 6.09 14.54
CA ASP A 338 -7.57 5.28 15.57
C ASP A 338 -7.89 3.84 15.16
N VAL A 339 -7.01 3.23 14.34
CA VAL A 339 -7.14 1.83 13.98
C VAL A 339 -6.57 0.96 15.09
N LEU A 340 -7.41 0.15 15.72
CA LEU A 340 -6.99 -0.74 16.80
C LEU A 340 -6.35 -2.03 16.24
N PRO A 341 -5.28 -2.56 16.87
CA PRO A 341 -4.71 -3.85 16.49
C PRO A 341 -5.75 -4.98 16.45
N SER A 342 -6.65 -5.03 17.44
CA SER A 342 -7.74 -6.01 17.50
C SER A 342 -8.67 -5.97 16.27
N TRP A 343 -8.88 -4.79 15.68
CA TRP A 343 -9.64 -4.65 14.44
C TRP A 343 -8.86 -5.19 13.22
N ILE A 344 -7.55 -4.97 13.16
CA ILE A 344 -6.74 -5.54 12.09
C ILE A 344 -6.71 -7.08 12.18
N ARG A 345 -6.60 -7.64 13.39
CA ARG A 345 -6.74 -9.08 13.59
C ARG A 345 -8.08 -9.61 13.10
N ARG A 346 -9.17 -8.86 13.35
CA ARG A 346 -10.50 -9.22 12.84
C ARG A 346 -10.56 -9.20 11.31
N ILE A 347 -9.89 -8.24 10.66
CA ILE A 347 -9.69 -8.23 9.20
C ILE A 347 -8.94 -9.49 8.73
N ASP A 348 -7.84 -9.86 9.38
CA ASP A 348 -7.07 -11.07 9.03
C ASP A 348 -7.86 -12.37 9.24
N ASN A 349 -8.58 -12.48 10.35
CA ASN A 349 -9.45 -13.63 10.64
C ASN A 349 -10.59 -13.75 9.63
N ALA A 350 -11.25 -12.64 9.27
CA ALA A 350 -12.26 -12.63 8.23
C ALA A 350 -11.68 -13.13 6.89
N GLN A 351 -10.48 -12.70 6.52
CA GLN A 351 -9.81 -13.21 5.31
C GLN A 351 -9.62 -14.73 5.34
N LYS A 352 -9.13 -15.27 6.47
CA LYS A 352 -8.93 -16.71 6.67
C LYS A 352 -10.25 -17.48 6.65
N ASN A 353 -11.30 -16.95 7.29
CA ASN A 353 -12.62 -17.56 7.34
C ASN A 353 -13.26 -17.66 5.95
N ILE A 354 -13.30 -16.55 5.21
CA ILE A 354 -13.84 -16.54 3.84
C ILE A 354 -13.06 -17.50 2.95
N ARG A 355 -11.73 -17.52 3.03
CA ARG A 355 -10.90 -18.45 2.25
C ARG A 355 -11.18 -19.92 2.51
N LYS A 356 -11.68 -20.29 3.69
CA LYS A 356 -12.03 -21.68 4.06
C LYS A 356 -13.44 -22.09 3.60
N MET A 357 -14.26 -21.14 3.13
CA MET A 357 -15.61 -21.47 2.68
C MET A 357 -15.57 -22.45 1.50
N ARG A 358 -16.51 -23.40 1.52
CA ARG A 358 -16.56 -24.52 0.58
C ARG A 358 -16.56 -24.05 -0.87
N ILE A 359 -17.25 -22.94 -1.16
CA ILE A 359 -17.36 -22.39 -2.52
C ILE A 359 -16.02 -21.95 -3.13
N PHE A 360 -15.05 -21.56 -2.30
CA PHE A 360 -13.73 -21.09 -2.75
C PHE A 360 -12.66 -22.19 -2.72
N GLN A 361 -13.00 -23.41 -2.29
CA GLN A 361 -12.08 -24.54 -2.31
C GLN A 361 -11.89 -25.11 -3.72
N GLU A 362 -10.73 -25.75 -3.91
CA GLU A 362 -10.26 -26.26 -5.20
C GLU A 362 -11.33 -27.07 -5.96
N ASP A 363 -12.06 -27.97 -5.29
CA ASP A 363 -13.07 -28.82 -5.94
C ASP A 363 -14.20 -28.01 -6.59
N ASN A 364 -14.67 -26.97 -5.92
CA ASN A 364 -15.72 -26.11 -6.46
C ASN A 364 -15.16 -25.14 -7.50
N ILE A 365 -13.95 -24.63 -7.31
CA ILE A 365 -13.32 -23.77 -8.30
C ILE A 365 -13.01 -24.53 -9.60
N LYS A 366 -12.60 -25.80 -9.53
CA LYS A 366 -12.47 -26.68 -10.70
C LYS A 366 -13.78 -26.84 -11.46
N LYS A 367 -14.91 -26.94 -10.75
CA LYS A 367 -16.25 -27.00 -11.36
C LYS A 367 -16.62 -25.68 -12.06
N ILE A 368 -16.17 -24.54 -11.55
CA ILE A 368 -16.51 -23.20 -12.08
C ILE A 368 -15.57 -22.76 -13.22
N LEU A 369 -14.26 -22.80 -12.98
CA LEU A 369 -13.20 -22.25 -13.83
C LEU A 369 -12.46 -23.31 -14.67
N GLY A 370 -12.57 -24.59 -14.31
CA GLY A 370 -12.05 -25.71 -15.11
C GLY A 370 -11.09 -26.63 -14.35
N ARG A 371 -10.97 -27.88 -14.81
CA ARG A 371 -10.26 -28.97 -14.13
C ARG A 371 -8.76 -28.74 -13.87
N LYS A 372 -8.14 -27.82 -14.62
CA LYS A 372 -6.71 -27.49 -14.49
C LYS A 372 -6.40 -26.56 -13.30
N TRP A 373 -7.43 -26.04 -12.61
CA TRP A 373 -7.25 -25.19 -11.44
C TRP A 373 -6.59 -25.94 -10.29
N VAL A 374 -5.72 -25.26 -9.53
CA VAL A 374 -5.00 -25.83 -8.37
C VAL A 374 -5.05 -24.86 -7.19
N GLY A 375 -5.37 -25.38 -6.00
CA GLY A 375 -5.55 -24.61 -4.78
C GLY A 375 -6.92 -23.92 -4.67
N ASP A 376 -7.13 -23.25 -3.53
CA ASP A 376 -8.29 -22.37 -3.33
C ASP A 376 -8.32 -21.22 -4.36
N PHE A 377 -9.43 -20.47 -4.41
CA PHE A 377 -9.60 -19.39 -5.39
C PHE A 377 -8.50 -18.32 -5.34
N VAL A 378 -8.00 -17.96 -4.15
CA VAL A 378 -6.93 -16.95 -4.01
C VAL A 378 -5.60 -17.54 -4.44
N THR A 379 -5.29 -18.75 -3.99
CA THR A 379 -4.03 -19.46 -4.27
C THR A 379 -3.91 -19.86 -5.74
N GLY A 380 -5.02 -20.14 -6.43
CA GLY A 380 -5.00 -20.47 -7.85
C GLY A 380 -4.86 -19.25 -8.77
N LEU A 381 -5.04 -18.02 -8.26
CA LEU A 381 -4.75 -16.77 -8.97
C LEU A 381 -3.25 -16.38 -8.92
N LYS A 382 -2.35 -17.36 -8.67
CA LYS A 382 -0.88 -17.18 -8.68
C LYS A 382 -0.43 -16.40 -9.91
N GLY A 383 0.31 -15.31 -9.67
CA GLY A 383 0.82 -14.42 -10.71
C GLY A 383 0.01 -13.14 -10.91
N GLU A 384 -1.16 -13.01 -10.27
CA GLU A 384 -1.85 -11.72 -10.21
C GLU A 384 -1.01 -10.69 -9.45
N LYS A 385 -0.73 -9.55 -10.11
CA LYS A 385 0.19 -8.55 -9.59
C LYS A 385 -0.29 -8.01 -8.24
N GLY A 386 0.57 -8.12 -7.23
CA GLY A 386 0.30 -7.63 -5.88
C GLY A 386 -0.58 -8.56 -5.04
N LEU A 387 -1.04 -9.69 -5.57
CA LEU A 387 -1.83 -10.67 -4.81
C LEU A 387 -0.96 -11.49 -3.87
N ASN A 388 -1.34 -11.51 -2.61
CA ASN A 388 -0.83 -12.44 -1.62
C ASN A 388 -1.96 -12.96 -0.71
N LYS A 389 -1.59 -13.83 0.22
CA LYS A 389 -2.53 -14.51 1.12
C LYS A 389 -3.30 -13.60 2.08
N ASN A 390 -2.77 -12.41 2.38
CA ASN A 390 -3.22 -11.51 3.45
C ASN A 390 -3.77 -10.16 2.93
N ASN A 391 -3.80 -9.96 1.60
CA ASN A 391 -4.27 -8.72 0.98
C ASN A 391 -5.27 -8.91 -0.16
N TRP A 392 -5.77 -10.14 -0.33
CA TRP A 392 -6.62 -10.49 -1.48
C TRP A 392 -7.87 -9.61 -1.56
N TYR A 393 -8.44 -9.19 -0.42
CA TYR A 393 -9.60 -8.30 -0.39
C TYR A 393 -9.31 -6.96 -1.05
N ALA A 394 -8.10 -6.41 -0.87
CA ALA A 394 -7.68 -5.16 -1.48
C ALA A 394 -7.44 -5.32 -2.99
N VAL A 395 -6.83 -6.44 -3.40
CA VAL A 395 -6.67 -6.77 -4.84
C VAL A 395 -8.02 -6.97 -5.53
N PHE A 396 -8.96 -7.61 -4.84
CA PHE A 396 -10.29 -7.87 -5.39
C PHE A 396 -11.10 -6.57 -5.45
N ALA A 397 -11.04 -5.72 -4.42
CA ALA A 397 -11.58 -4.36 -4.48
C ALA A 397 -10.99 -3.59 -5.66
N ARG A 398 -9.67 -3.68 -5.89
CA ARG A 398 -9.02 -3.01 -7.01
C ARG A 398 -9.54 -3.47 -8.37
N SER A 399 -9.98 -4.73 -8.49
CA SER A 399 -10.59 -5.24 -9.72
C SER A 399 -11.90 -4.51 -10.07
N PHE A 400 -12.55 -3.85 -9.12
CA PHE A 400 -13.79 -3.09 -9.28
C PHE A 400 -13.63 -1.57 -9.16
N PHE A 401 -12.46 -1.11 -8.72
CA PHE A 401 -12.08 0.30 -8.68
C PHE A 401 -10.72 0.45 -9.38
N PRO A 402 -10.67 0.35 -10.72
CA PRO A 402 -9.42 0.28 -11.49
C PRO A 402 -8.60 1.57 -11.39
N TYR A 403 -7.40 1.60 -11.99
CA TYR A 403 -6.55 2.80 -11.95
C TYR A 403 -7.21 3.98 -12.68
N SER A 404 -7.20 5.18 -12.09
CA SER A 404 -7.79 6.38 -12.72
C SER A 404 -7.18 6.68 -14.09
N LYS A 405 -5.88 6.37 -14.25
CA LYS A 405 -5.16 6.52 -15.54
C LYS A 405 -5.76 5.68 -16.67
N THR A 406 -6.45 4.59 -16.35
CA THR A 406 -7.11 3.74 -17.34
C THR A 406 -8.59 4.07 -17.45
N HIS A 407 -9.26 4.44 -16.34
CA HIS A 407 -10.67 4.78 -16.32
C HIS A 407 -10.98 5.81 -15.20
N GLY A 408 -11.57 6.96 -15.53
CA GLY A 408 -12.24 7.86 -14.56
C GLY A 408 -11.48 8.24 -13.26
N VAL A 409 -12.21 8.43 -12.15
CA VAL A 409 -11.68 8.85 -10.82
C VAL A 409 -11.78 7.69 -9.81
N TYR A 410 -11.28 6.51 -10.17
CA TYR A 410 -11.43 5.29 -9.37
C TYR A 410 -10.36 5.11 -8.28
N ASP A 411 -9.20 5.77 -8.40
CA ASP A 411 -8.16 5.69 -7.36
C ASP A 411 -8.61 6.25 -6.00
N LYS A 412 -9.43 7.31 -6.03
CA LYS A 412 -10.02 7.88 -4.81
C LYS A 412 -11.02 6.90 -4.19
N GLN A 413 -11.95 6.39 -5.00
CA GLN A 413 -12.96 5.42 -4.58
C GLN A 413 -12.35 4.15 -3.97
N PHE A 414 -11.27 3.63 -4.59
CA PHE A 414 -10.51 2.52 -4.03
C PHE A 414 -9.95 2.86 -2.64
N ARG A 415 -9.31 4.02 -2.49
CA ARG A 415 -8.76 4.45 -1.19
C ARG A 415 -9.83 4.68 -0.14
N ASP A 416 -10.99 5.21 -0.53
CA ASP A 416 -12.13 5.39 0.37
C ASP A 416 -12.61 4.04 0.91
N ILE A 417 -12.73 3.02 0.05
CA ILE A 417 -13.11 1.65 0.47
C ILE A 417 -12.09 1.05 1.43
N ILE A 418 -10.79 1.13 1.13
CA ILE A 418 -9.75 0.66 2.04
C ILE A 418 -9.77 1.44 3.35
N GLY A 419 -9.96 2.77 3.28
CA GLY A 419 -10.09 3.63 4.45
C GLY A 419 -11.29 3.25 5.32
N PHE A 420 -12.44 2.91 4.73
CA PHE A 420 -13.62 2.44 5.45
C PHE A 420 -13.39 1.10 6.12
N ILE A 421 -12.73 0.16 5.43
CA ILE A 421 -12.34 -1.12 6.03
C ILE A 421 -11.42 -0.89 7.23
N LEU A 422 -10.36 -0.08 7.09
CA LEU A 422 -9.40 0.17 8.17
C LEU A 422 -10.01 0.94 9.35
N SER A 423 -10.92 1.89 9.10
CA SER A 423 -11.59 2.66 10.15
C SER A 423 -12.86 2.03 10.70
N ASN A 424 -13.17 0.77 10.34
CA ASN A 424 -14.40 0.08 10.71
C ASN A 424 -15.67 0.91 10.40
N LYS A 425 -15.64 1.67 9.29
CA LYS A 425 -16.77 2.48 8.84
C LYS A 425 -17.66 1.68 7.90
N LYS A 426 -18.95 1.94 7.99
CA LYS A 426 -19.94 1.30 7.14
C LYS A 426 -19.77 1.70 5.67
N VAL A 427 -19.85 0.72 4.79
CA VAL A 427 -19.81 0.84 3.34
C VAL A 427 -21.24 0.72 2.79
N ASP A 428 -21.55 1.57 1.81
CA ASP A 428 -22.84 1.52 1.13
C ASP A 428 -22.87 0.42 0.07
N ARG A 429 -23.89 -0.42 0.12
CA ARG A 429 -24.10 -1.51 -0.85
C ARG A 429 -24.42 -0.95 -2.23
N ASP A 430 -25.12 0.18 -2.29
CA ASP A 430 -25.46 0.90 -3.51
C ASP A 430 -24.25 1.57 -4.16
N PHE A 431 -23.12 1.60 -3.46
CA PHE A 431 -21.84 2.00 -4.03
C PHE A 431 -21.03 0.80 -4.55
N VAL A 432 -21.06 -0.32 -3.82
CA VAL A 432 -20.20 -1.49 -4.10
C VAL A 432 -20.75 -2.39 -5.20
N ILE A 433 -22.05 -2.74 -5.17
CA ILE A 433 -22.64 -3.65 -6.17
C ILE A 433 -22.63 -3.04 -7.58
N PRO A 434 -22.97 -1.75 -7.77
CA PRO A 434 -22.83 -1.11 -9.08
C PRO A 434 -21.40 -1.17 -9.64
N ALA A 435 -20.38 -1.06 -8.79
CA ALA A 435 -18.98 -1.22 -9.22
C ALA A 435 -18.68 -2.65 -9.68
N PHE A 436 -19.23 -3.67 -8.99
CA PHE A 436 -19.09 -5.08 -9.40
C PHE A 436 -19.68 -5.32 -10.78
N ILE A 437 -20.96 -4.96 -10.96
CA ILE A 437 -21.66 -5.26 -12.19
C ILE A 437 -21.12 -4.45 -13.37
N ARG A 438 -20.58 -3.25 -13.15
CA ARG A 438 -19.93 -2.45 -14.19
C ARG A 438 -18.78 -3.23 -14.83
N GLU A 439 -17.83 -3.73 -14.03
CA GLU A 439 -16.69 -4.47 -14.58
C GLU A 439 -17.08 -5.84 -15.14
N ILE A 440 -18.08 -6.51 -14.54
CA ILE A 440 -18.64 -7.76 -15.08
C ILE A 440 -19.27 -7.50 -16.46
N LYS A 441 -20.05 -6.42 -16.63
CA LYS A 441 -20.68 -6.03 -17.90
C LYS A 441 -19.65 -5.78 -19.01
N GLU A 442 -18.48 -5.21 -18.69
CA GLU A 442 -17.43 -5.01 -19.70
C GLU A 442 -16.91 -6.33 -20.30
N THR A 443 -16.94 -7.44 -19.56
CA THR A 443 -16.48 -8.76 -20.06
C THR A 443 -17.44 -9.41 -21.05
N VAL A 444 -18.73 -9.04 -21.01
CA VAL A 444 -19.77 -9.59 -21.88
C VAL A 444 -20.05 -8.73 -23.11
N LYS A 445 -19.43 -7.54 -23.20
CA LYS A 445 -19.38 -6.77 -24.44
C LYS A 445 -18.55 -7.54 -25.48
N LYS A 446 -19.10 -7.70 -26.68
CA LYS A 446 -18.37 -8.36 -27.77
C LYS A 446 -17.16 -7.50 -28.15
N LYS A 447 -15.96 -8.01 -27.92
CA LYS A 447 -14.71 -7.50 -28.51
C LYS A 447 -14.20 -8.58 -29.46
N GLU A 448 -13.86 -8.21 -30.69
CA GLU A 448 -13.31 -9.14 -31.70
C GLU A 448 -14.18 -10.41 -31.91
N GLY A 449 -15.51 -10.25 -31.82
CA GLY A 449 -16.47 -11.34 -32.04
C GLY A 449 -16.64 -12.34 -30.89
N LYS A 450 -15.88 -12.23 -29.79
CA LYS A 450 -15.96 -13.15 -28.64
C LYS A 450 -16.30 -12.40 -27.34
N ARG A 451 -16.91 -13.12 -26.39
CA ARG A 451 -17.16 -12.66 -25.01
C ARG A 451 -16.22 -13.39 -24.08
N ASP A 452 -15.68 -12.70 -23.09
CA ASP A 452 -14.74 -13.30 -22.14
C ASP A 452 -15.48 -13.91 -20.95
N TYR A 453 -16.14 -15.04 -21.19
CA TYR A 453 -16.93 -15.73 -20.17
C TYR A 453 -16.08 -16.22 -18.99
N TYR A 454 -14.82 -16.57 -19.25
CA TYR A 454 -13.89 -16.97 -18.20
C TYR A 454 -13.61 -15.80 -17.25
N LYS A 455 -13.27 -14.63 -17.79
CA LYS A 455 -13.04 -13.42 -16.98
C LYS A 455 -14.31 -12.97 -16.26
N MET A 456 -15.49 -13.10 -16.89
CA MET A 456 -16.77 -12.84 -16.22
C MET A 456 -16.91 -13.68 -14.94
N LYS A 457 -16.64 -14.99 -15.01
CA LYS A 457 -16.69 -15.91 -13.86
C LYS A 457 -15.69 -15.53 -12.77
N VAL A 458 -14.45 -15.21 -13.16
CA VAL A 458 -13.40 -14.77 -12.22
C VAL A 458 -13.83 -13.48 -11.50
N LEU A 459 -14.38 -12.49 -12.22
CA LEU A 459 -14.90 -11.26 -11.60
C LEU A 459 -16.10 -11.53 -10.70
N CYS A 460 -17.03 -12.41 -11.08
CA CYS A 460 -18.16 -12.78 -10.22
C CYS A 460 -17.67 -13.41 -8.90
N LEU A 461 -16.66 -14.30 -8.97
CA LEU A 461 -16.05 -14.91 -7.78
C LEU A 461 -15.32 -13.88 -6.91
N LYS A 462 -14.55 -12.97 -7.50
CA LYS A 462 -13.90 -11.86 -6.77
C LYS A 462 -14.92 -10.97 -6.07
N ALA A 463 -15.99 -10.58 -6.78
CA ALA A 463 -17.07 -9.76 -6.24
C ALA A 463 -17.76 -10.47 -5.08
N PHE A 464 -18.09 -11.75 -5.24
CA PHE A 464 -18.76 -12.52 -4.21
C PHE A 464 -17.89 -12.71 -2.97
N MET A 465 -16.61 -13.07 -3.16
CA MET A 465 -15.68 -13.23 -2.05
C MET A 465 -15.44 -11.91 -1.31
N PHE A 466 -15.31 -10.78 -2.02
CA PHE A 466 -15.17 -9.46 -1.41
C PHE A 466 -16.45 -9.00 -0.69
N TYR A 467 -17.63 -9.26 -1.26
CA TYR A 467 -18.92 -9.02 -0.61
C TYR A 467 -19.04 -9.79 0.71
N LEU A 468 -18.73 -11.09 0.71
CA LEU A 468 -18.76 -11.93 1.91
C LEU A 468 -17.76 -11.44 2.97
N PHE A 469 -16.58 -10.98 2.57
CA PHE A 469 -15.62 -10.38 3.49
C PHE A 469 -16.11 -9.09 4.15
N LEU A 470 -16.70 -8.18 3.37
CA LEU A 470 -17.32 -6.97 3.94
C LEU A 470 -18.48 -7.32 4.88
N LYS A 471 -19.23 -8.39 4.57
CA LYS A 471 -20.33 -8.88 5.41
C LYS A 471 -19.85 -9.52 6.72
N GLU A 472 -18.83 -10.39 6.67
CA GLU A 472 -18.18 -11.01 7.84
C GLU A 472 -17.67 -9.94 8.83
N LEU A 473 -17.12 -8.86 8.29
CA LEU A 473 -16.68 -7.70 9.07
C LEU A 473 -17.84 -6.81 9.55
N ASN A 474 -19.09 -7.11 9.17
CA ASN A 474 -20.26 -6.30 9.42
C ASN A 474 -20.04 -4.85 8.94
N LEU A 475 -19.53 -4.66 7.73
CA LEU A 475 -19.27 -3.33 7.17
C LEU A 475 -20.44 -2.81 6.31
N PHE A 476 -21.39 -3.65 5.89
CA PHE A 476 -22.60 -3.12 5.24
C PHE A 476 -23.55 -2.46 6.25
N ARG A 477 -24.27 -1.42 5.81
CA ARG A 477 -25.36 -0.81 6.59
C ARG A 477 -26.56 -1.77 6.61
N GLY A 478 -27.07 -2.09 7.79
CA GLY A 478 -28.34 -2.84 7.95
C GLY A 478 -28.30 -4.36 7.69
N GLU A 479 -27.19 -4.93 7.20
CA GLU A 479 -27.03 -6.39 7.02
C GLU A 479 -26.11 -6.95 8.12
N LYS A 480 -26.67 -7.73 9.06
CA LYS A 480 -25.88 -8.62 9.93
C LYS A 480 -25.75 -9.99 9.25
N MET A 481 -24.65 -10.68 9.52
CA MET A 481 -24.61 -12.13 9.27
C MET A 481 -25.41 -12.78 10.40
N GLU A 482 -26.44 -13.56 10.07
CA GLU A 482 -27.15 -14.33 11.09
C GLU A 482 -26.17 -15.32 11.75
N GLU A 483 -26.27 -15.49 13.07
CA GLU A 483 -25.56 -16.55 13.77
C GLU A 483 -25.93 -17.89 13.14
N LYS A 484 -24.94 -18.81 13.04
CA LYS A 484 -25.18 -20.16 12.53
C LYS A 484 -26.38 -20.75 13.25
N ILE A 485 -27.47 -20.94 12.52
CA ILE A 485 -28.65 -21.62 13.03
C ILE A 485 -28.22 -23.05 13.37
N GLU A 486 -28.34 -23.42 14.64
CA GLU A 486 -28.25 -24.82 15.08
C GLU A 486 -29.21 -25.66 14.23
N GLU A 487 -28.69 -26.74 13.65
CA GLU A 487 -29.45 -27.68 12.81
C GLU A 487 -30.68 -28.16 13.56
N LYS A 488 -31.85 -27.61 13.23
CA LYS A 488 -33.13 -28.20 13.57
C LYS A 488 -33.61 -29.04 12.41
N ASP A 489 -33.91 -30.29 12.73
CA ASP A 489 -34.41 -31.35 11.86
C ASP A 489 -35.44 -30.83 10.85
N ILE A 490 -35.13 -30.99 9.56
CA ILE A 490 -36.08 -30.76 8.47
C ILE A 490 -36.46 -32.12 7.88
N GLU A 491 -37.76 -32.37 7.92
CA GLU A 491 -38.47 -33.56 7.45
C GLU A 491 -37.95 -34.14 6.12
N GLU A 492 -37.75 -35.46 6.14
CA GLU A 492 -37.39 -36.31 5.00
C GLU A 492 -38.49 -36.35 3.95
N ASN A 493 -38.27 -35.67 2.81
CA ASN A 493 -38.40 -36.20 1.43
C ASN A 493 -38.63 -35.10 0.38
N ARG A 494 -37.58 -34.34 -0.01
CA ARG A 494 -37.51 -33.62 -1.31
C ARG A 494 -36.05 -33.56 -1.84
N GLY A 495 -35.78 -34.33 -2.89
CA GLY A 495 -34.53 -34.52 -3.65
C GLY A 495 -33.31 -33.59 -3.46
N LYS A 496 -32.13 -34.21 -3.32
CA LYS A 496 -30.73 -33.71 -3.17
C LYS A 496 -30.27 -32.43 -3.91
N PHE A 497 -31.04 -31.86 -4.85
CA PHE A 497 -30.69 -30.63 -5.59
C PHE A 497 -31.41 -29.39 -5.07
N GLU A 498 -32.71 -29.48 -4.77
CA GLU A 498 -33.49 -28.36 -4.22
C GLU A 498 -32.92 -27.98 -2.84
N GLU A 499 -32.66 -28.98 -1.99
CA GLU A 499 -32.05 -28.80 -0.67
C GLU A 499 -30.66 -28.15 -0.73
N LYS A 500 -29.80 -28.53 -1.68
CA LYS A 500 -28.47 -27.90 -1.85
C LYS A 500 -28.58 -26.42 -2.20
N ILE A 501 -29.56 -26.03 -3.01
CA ILE A 501 -29.79 -24.64 -3.38
C ILE A 501 -30.37 -23.87 -2.20
N ASP A 502 -31.34 -24.43 -1.49
CA ASP A 502 -31.93 -23.79 -0.32
C ASP A 502 -30.89 -23.62 0.82
N ASN A 503 -30.03 -24.63 1.05
CA ASN A 503 -28.92 -24.52 1.98
C ASN A 503 -27.90 -23.46 1.54
N PHE A 504 -27.59 -23.36 0.25
CA PHE A 504 -26.75 -22.29 -0.28
C PHE A 504 -27.38 -20.91 -0.05
N PHE A 505 -28.69 -20.76 -0.28
CA PHE A 505 -29.37 -19.49 -0.03
C PHE A 505 -29.37 -19.09 1.44
N LYS A 506 -29.49 -20.05 2.36
CA LYS A 506 -29.33 -19.81 3.81
C LYS A 506 -27.89 -19.42 4.16
N GLU A 507 -26.90 -20.22 3.72
CA GLU A 507 -25.49 -20.05 4.04
C GLU A 507 -24.92 -18.68 3.57
N TYR A 508 -25.36 -18.22 2.40
CA TYR A 508 -24.85 -17.00 1.78
C TYR A 508 -25.86 -15.83 1.80
N CYS A 509 -26.87 -15.93 2.68
CA CYS A 509 -27.84 -14.88 2.99
C CYS A 509 -28.54 -14.28 1.75
N PHE A 510 -29.11 -15.15 0.93
CA PHE A 510 -30.07 -14.75 -0.09
C PHE A 510 -31.42 -14.51 0.58
N ASP A 511 -31.53 -13.46 1.38
CA ASP A 511 -32.66 -13.25 2.30
C ASP A 511 -33.91 -12.66 1.61
N ASP A 512 -33.77 -12.30 0.32
CA ASP A 512 -34.82 -11.68 -0.49
C ASP A 512 -35.21 -12.60 -1.65
N PRO A 513 -36.51 -12.90 -1.85
CA PRO A 513 -36.99 -13.75 -2.95
C PRO A 513 -36.55 -13.28 -4.34
N ALA A 514 -36.38 -11.97 -4.57
CA ALA A 514 -35.89 -11.43 -5.84
C ALA A 514 -34.41 -11.78 -6.05
N LYS A 515 -33.58 -11.82 -4.99
CA LYS A 515 -32.18 -12.29 -5.08
C LYS A 515 -32.14 -13.76 -5.52
N LYS A 516 -32.97 -14.59 -4.88
CA LYS A 516 -33.11 -16.02 -5.20
C LYS A 516 -33.59 -16.21 -6.64
N ALA A 517 -34.61 -15.46 -7.06
CA ALA A 517 -35.16 -15.50 -8.41
C ALA A 517 -34.11 -15.14 -9.46
N ALA A 518 -33.42 -14.01 -9.29
CA ALA A 518 -32.36 -13.56 -10.20
C ALA A 518 -31.27 -14.63 -10.35
N PHE A 519 -30.79 -15.18 -9.23
CA PHE A 519 -29.79 -16.23 -9.20
C PHE A 519 -30.25 -17.51 -9.90
N SER A 520 -31.43 -18.04 -9.56
CA SER A 520 -31.95 -19.28 -10.13
C SER A 520 -32.22 -19.17 -11.63
N VAL A 521 -32.70 -18.02 -12.12
CA VAL A 521 -32.84 -17.80 -13.56
C VAL A 521 -31.47 -17.70 -14.23
N GLY A 522 -30.47 -17.11 -13.59
CA GLY A 522 -29.07 -17.13 -14.04
C GLY A 522 -28.52 -18.55 -14.20
N MET A 523 -28.77 -19.43 -13.23
CA MET A 523 -28.41 -20.84 -13.31
C MET A 523 -29.09 -21.53 -14.50
N LEU A 524 -30.38 -21.27 -14.73
CA LEU A 524 -31.13 -21.86 -15.85
C LEU A 524 -30.54 -21.41 -17.19
N VAL A 525 -30.14 -20.15 -17.29
CA VAL A 525 -29.48 -19.61 -18.48
C VAL A 525 -28.12 -20.25 -18.70
N ASP A 526 -27.26 -20.40 -17.69
CA ASP A 526 -25.98 -21.10 -17.88
C ASP A 526 -26.16 -22.56 -18.33
N TYR A 527 -27.20 -23.26 -17.84
CA TYR A 527 -27.56 -24.58 -18.34
C TYR A 527 -27.92 -24.55 -19.83
N LEU A 528 -28.78 -23.61 -20.26
CA LEU A 528 -29.12 -23.45 -21.67
C LEU A 528 -27.89 -23.12 -22.53
N LEU A 529 -27.00 -22.24 -22.07
CA LEU A 529 -25.77 -21.93 -22.80
C LEU A 529 -24.89 -23.17 -22.93
N TRP A 530 -24.78 -23.99 -21.88
CA TRP A 530 -24.09 -25.27 -21.96
C TRP A 530 -24.71 -26.22 -22.99
N VAL A 531 -26.05 -26.36 -23.01
CA VAL A 531 -26.76 -27.15 -24.04
C VAL A 531 -26.44 -26.63 -25.44
N GLN A 532 -26.49 -25.31 -25.66
CA GLN A 532 -26.19 -24.72 -26.97
C GLN A 532 -24.75 -25.00 -27.41
N ARG A 533 -23.77 -24.93 -26.50
CA ARG A 533 -22.37 -25.29 -26.79
C ARG A 533 -22.24 -26.75 -27.19
N THR A 534 -22.88 -27.66 -26.46
CA THR A 534 -22.77 -29.10 -26.71
C THR A 534 -23.45 -29.50 -28.02
N GLU A 535 -24.65 -29.00 -28.29
CA GLU A 535 -25.44 -29.37 -29.48
C GLU A 535 -24.93 -28.69 -30.76
N LYS A 536 -24.42 -27.45 -30.69
CA LYS A 536 -23.97 -26.67 -31.85
C LYS A 536 -22.46 -26.63 -32.05
N LYS A 537 -21.68 -27.27 -31.17
CA LYS A 537 -20.20 -27.14 -31.12
C LYS A 537 -19.72 -25.68 -31.13
N SER A 538 -20.53 -24.76 -30.61
CA SER A 538 -20.16 -23.34 -30.57
C SER A 538 -19.11 -23.08 -29.48
N GLU A 539 -18.19 -22.17 -29.73
CA GLU A 539 -17.25 -21.72 -28.71
C GLU A 539 -17.96 -20.95 -27.58
N PHE A 540 -17.30 -20.88 -26.42
CA PHE A 540 -17.78 -20.07 -25.28
C PHE A 540 -17.99 -18.61 -25.68
N GLY A 541 -19.15 -18.06 -25.33
CA GLY A 541 -19.50 -16.65 -25.58
C GLY A 541 -20.15 -16.39 -26.95
N GLN A 542 -20.26 -17.40 -27.81
CA GLN A 542 -20.89 -17.32 -29.13
C GLN A 542 -22.31 -17.92 -29.18
N GLU A 543 -22.81 -18.41 -28.03
CA GLU A 543 -24.12 -19.04 -27.95
C GLU A 543 -25.23 -18.02 -28.33
N PRO A 544 -26.17 -18.38 -29.23
CA PRO A 544 -27.19 -17.44 -29.71
C PRO A 544 -28.00 -16.77 -28.61
N PHE A 545 -28.23 -17.45 -27.49
CA PHE A 545 -29.03 -16.93 -26.39
C PHE A 545 -28.40 -15.73 -25.68
N TRP A 546 -27.09 -15.49 -25.81
CA TRP A 546 -26.47 -14.27 -25.26
C TRP A 546 -27.08 -12.97 -25.77
N SER A 547 -27.63 -12.98 -27.00
CA SER A 547 -28.32 -11.82 -27.57
C SER A 547 -29.56 -11.39 -26.76
N LYS A 548 -30.13 -12.32 -25.98
CA LYS A 548 -31.32 -12.12 -25.14
C LYS A 548 -31.00 -11.67 -23.71
N LEU A 549 -29.72 -11.59 -23.35
CA LEU A 549 -29.30 -11.21 -21.99
C LEU A 549 -29.12 -9.70 -21.81
N HIS A 550 -29.47 -8.88 -22.82
CA HIS A 550 -29.47 -7.41 -22.75
C HIS A 550 -28.16 -6.80 -22.21
N GLY A 551 -27.01 -7.39 -22.52
CA GLY A 551 -25.72 -6.94 -21.97
C GLY A 551 -25.66 -6.95 -20.44
N LEU A 552 -26.44 -7.81 -19.79
CA LEU A 552 -26.67 -7.87 -18.35
C LEU A 552 -27.28 -6.59 -17.76
N VAL A 553 -28.12 -5.87 -18.50
CA VAL A 553 -28.93 -4.75 -17.99
C VAL A 553 -30.35 -5.25 -17.72
N LEU A 554 -30.59 -5.79 -16.52
CA LEU A 554 -31.74 -6.64 -16.20
C LEU A 554 -32.63 -6.02 -15.11
N ASP A 555 -33.92 -5.96 -15.38
CA ASP A 555 -34.99 -5.57 -14.45
C ASP A 555 -35.97 -6.74 -14.28
N GLU A 556 -36.95 -6.63 -13.37
CA GLU A 556 -37.97 -7.67 -13.12
C GLU A 556 -38.62 -8.16 -14.42
N ARG A 557 -39.01 -7.23 -15.31
CA ARG A 557 -39.70 -7.57 -16.57
C ARG A 557 -38.80 -8.40 -17.48
N LYS A 558 -37.54 -7.99 -17.64
CA LYS A 558 -36.55 -8.75 -18.41
C LYS A 558 -36.26 -10.11 -17.79
N MET A 559 -36.19 -10.21 -16.45
CA MET A 559 -35.99 -11.47 -15.75
C MET A 559 -37.10 -12.49 -16.07
N LYS A 560 -38.37 -12.06 -15.97
CA LYS A 560 -39.53 -12.90 -16.35
C LYS A 560 -39.50 -13.29 -17.83
N ASN A 561 -39.08 -12.39 -18.72
CA ASN A 561 -38.94 -12.69 -20.15
C ASN A 561 -37.83 -13.71 -20.43
N ILE A 562 -36.65 -13.51 -19.85
CA ILE A 562 -35.49 -14.41 -20.00
C ILE A 562 -35.84 -15.81 -19.52
N PHE A 563 -36.52 -15.95 -18.39
CA PHE A 563 -36.98 -17.24 -17.87
C PHE A 563 -37.87 -17.97 -18.89
N ARG A 564 -38.91 -17.30 -19.42
CA ARG A 564 -39.83 -17.87 -20.42
C ARG A 564 -39.11 -18.27 -21.70
N GLU A 565 -38.27 -17.37 -22.24
CA GLU A 565 -37.50 -17.64 -23.46
C GLU A 565 -36.49 -18.78 -23.28
N ALA A 566 -35.86 -18.89 -22.09
CA ALA A 566 -34.91 -19.96 -21.80
C ALA A 566 -35.59 -21.34 -21.78
N ILE A 567 -36.77 -21.45 -21.15
CA ILE A 567 -37.56 -22.69 -21.16
C ILE A 567 -37.96 -23.05 -22.59
N ALA A 568 -38.51 -22.10 -23.34
CA ALA A 568 -38.92 -22.33 -24.73
C ALA A 568 -37.73 -22.81 -25.59
N LYS A 569 -36.55 -22.22 -25.40
CA LYS A 569 -35.32 -22.64 -26.11
C LYS A 569 -34.84 -24.02 -25.68
N LEU A 570 -34.85 -24.36 -24.40
CA LEU A 570 -34.52 -25.71 -23.94
C LEU A 570 -35.42 -26.76 -24.58
N ARG A 571 -36.74 -26.50 -24.62
CA ARG A 571 -37.71 -27.39 -25.29
C ARG A 571 -37.43 -27.56 -26.78
N GLN A 572 -36.97 -26.51 -27.48
CA GLN A 572 -36.54 -26.61 -28.89
C GLN A 572 -35.34 -27.57 -29.08
N TYR A 573 -34.42 -27.65 -28.11
CA TYR A 573 -33.33 -28.63 -28.11
C TYR A 573 -33.74 -29.99 -27.50
N ARG A 574 -35.04 -30.20 -27.20
CA ARG A 574 -35.56 -31.39 -26.52
C ARG A 574 -34.84 -31.67 -25.18
N LYS A 575 -34.40 -30.62 -24.49
CA LYS A 575 -33.82 -30.69 -23.13
C LYS A 575 -34.76 -30.04 -22.11
N THR A 576 -34.67 -30.49 -20.87
CA THR A 576 -35.40 -29.93 -19.74
C THR A 576 -34.51 -29.92 -18.50
N PHE A 577 -34.79 -29.04 -17.54
CA PHE A 577 -34.21 -29.15 -16.20
C PHE A 577 -35.31 -28.91 -15.14
N PRO A 578 -36.22 -29.89 -14.94
CA PRO A 578 -37.47 -29.66 -14.23
C PRO A 578 -37.31 -29.10 -12.81
N SER A 579 -36.33 -29.59 -12.04
CA SER A 579 -36.07 -29.08 -10.69
C SER A 579 -35.62 -27.61 -10.69
N LEU A 580 -34.71 -27.23 -11.58
CA LEU A 580 -34.24 -25.84 -11.68
C LEU A 580 -35.32 -24.91 -12.24
N GLU A 581 -36.11 -25.37 -13.21
CA GLU A 581 -37.27 -24.65 -13.73
C GLU A 581 -38.29 -24.37 -12.63
N LYS A 582 -38.57 -25.37 -11.77
CA LYS A 582 -39.47 -25.25 -10.61
C LYS A 582 -38.92 -24.27 -9.56
N ILE A 583 -37.64 -24.35 -9.20
CA ILE A 583 -37.00 -23.42 -8.26
C ILE A 583 -37.06 -21.98 -8.77
N ALA A 584 -36.65 -21.75 -10.03
CA ALA A 584 -36.69 -20.43 -10.63
C ALA A 584 -38.12 -19.89 -10.71
N GLY A 585 -39.09 -20.72 -11.10
CA GLY A 585 -40.51 -20.37 -11.12
C GLY A 585 -41.07 -20.02 -9.74
N LYS A 586 -40.75 -20.82 -8.71
CA LYS A 586 -41.13 -20.58 -7.31
C LYS A 586 -40.67 -19.20 -6.84
N TYR A 587 -39.38 -18.90 -6.96
CA TYR A 587 -38.84 -17.64 -6.45
C TYR A 587 -39.27 -16.43 -7.30
N LEU A 588 -39.49 -16.59 -8.61
CA LEU A 588 -40.11 -15.55 -9.44
C LEU A 588 -41.53 -15.20 -8.99
N ALA A 589 -42.32 -16.21 -8.60
CA ALA A 589 -43.68 -16.02 -8.09
C ALA A 589 -43.67 -15.39 -6.69
N GLU A 590 -42.80 -15.84 -5.79
CA GLU A 590 -42.66 -15.26 -4.44
C GLU A 590 -42.21 -13.80 -4.47
N ALA A 591 -41.36 -13.43 -5.43
CA ALA A 591 -40.85 -12.08 -5.61
C ALA A 591 -41.85 -11.13 -6.33
N GLU A 592 -42.97 -11.64 -6.85
CA GLU A 592 -43.88 -10.88 -7.69
C GLU A 592 -44.39 -9.60 -7.02
N GLY A 593 -44.23 -8.46 -7.70
CA GLY A 593 -44.63 -7.15 -7.19
C GLY A 593 -43.84 -6.64 -5.98
N LYS A 594 -42.79 -7.36 -5.57
CA LYS A 594 -41.98 -7.07 -4.37
C LYS A 594 -40.49 -6.88 -4.66
N TRP A 595 -40.13 -6.58 -5.91
CA TRP A 595 -38.73 -6.34 -6.29
C TRP A 595 -38.23 -5.02 -5.70
N LYS A 596 -37.52 -5.10 -4.58
CA LYS A 596 -36.84 -3.96 -3.95
C LYS A 596 -35.41 -3.76 -4.47
N LEU A 597 -34.92 -4.68 -5.30
CA LEU A 597 -33.57 -4.68 -5.83
C LEU A 597 -33.40 -3.68 -6.98
N SER A 598 -32.25 -3.00 -7.01
CA SER A 598 -31.86 -2.18 -8.15
C SER A 598 -31.57 -3.03 -9.40
N GLN A 599 -31.53 -2.40 -10.57
CA GLN A 599 -31.18 -3.08 -11.82
C GLN A 599 -29.78 -3.72 -11.74
N GLU A 600 -28.85 -3.04 -11.08
CA GLU A 600 -27.48 -3.50 -10.84
C GLU A 600 -27.44 -4.75 -9.96
N GLU A 601 -28.24 -4.78 -8.89
CA GLU A 601 -28.35 -5.94 -8.00
C GLU A 601 -28.95 -7.15 -8.71
N ILE A 602 -30.05 -6.96 -9.45
CA ILE A 602 -30.69 -8.02 -10.24
C ILE A 602 -29.69 -8.62 -11.22
N SER A 603 -29.01 -7.76 -11.97
CA SER A 603 -27.98 -8.17 -12.92
C SER A 603 -26.80 -8.89 -12.26
N TYR A 604 -26.37 -8.43 -11.09
CA TYR A 604 -25.28 -9.06 -10.34
C TYR A 604 -25.65 -10.47 -9.86
N TYR A 605 -26.80 -10.63 -9.19
CA TYR A 605 -27.24 -11.94 -8.72
C TYR A 605 -27.51 -12.92 -9.86
N PHE A 606 -28.03 -12.43 -10.99
CA PHE A 606 -28.16 -13.22 -12.20
C PHE A 606 -26.82 -13.72 -12.72
N ALA A 607 -25.81 -12.83 -12.87
CA ALA A 607 -24.47 -13.21 -13.32
C ALA A 607 -23.76 -14.17 -12.33
N LEU A 608 -24.01 -13.99 -11.03
CA LEU A 608 -23.52 -14.90 -9.99
C LEU A 608 -24.15 -16.30 -10.13
N GLY A 609 -25.46 -16.37 -10.40
CA GLY A 609 -26.16 -17.63 -10.68
C GLY A 609 -25.62 -18.35 -11.92
N MET A 610 -25.33 -17.60 -13.00
CA MET A 610 -24.67 -18.17 -14.19
C MET A 610 -23.29 -18.76 -13.85
N THR A 611 -22.54 -18.09 -12.97
CA THR A 611 -21.19 -18.51 -12.59
C THR A 611 -21.19 -19.76 -11.73
N LEU A 612 -22.10 -19.83 -10.75
CA LEU A 612 -22.07 -20.84 -9.70
C LEU A 612 -22.86 -22.11 -9.99
N ARG A 613 -23.67 -22.17 -11.06
CA ARG A 613 -24.50 -23.35 -11.40
C ARG A 613 -23.79 -24.70 -11.25
N ASN A 614 -22.54 -24.79 -11.71
CA ASN A 614 -21.80 -26.04 -11.74
C ASN A 614 -21.52 -26.64 -10.35
N ILE A 615 -21.50 -25.84 -9.27
CA ILE A 615 -21.27 -26.39 -7.92
C ILE A 615 -22.43 -27.26 -7.44
N PHE A 616 -23.63 -27.09 -8.02
CA PHE A 616 -24.83 -27.85 -7.68
C PHE A 616 -25.00 -29.13 -8.50
N SER A 617 -24.10 -29.41 -9.44
CA SER A 617 -24.17 -30.62 -10.29
C SER A 617 -23.83 -31.90 -9.51
N PHE A 618 -24.49 -33.01 -9.86
CA PHE A 618 -24.28 -34.31 -9.23
C PHE A 618 -22.94 -34.93 -9.64
N GLU A 619 -22.23 -35.52 -8.68
CA GLU A 619 -21.16 -36.47 -8.97
C GLU A 619 -21.79 -37.71 -9.61
N LYS A 620 -21.30 -38.10 -10.78
CA LYS A 620 -21.55 -39.46 -11.29
C LYS A 620 -20.80 -40.38 -10.35
N ASN A 621 -21.52 -41.17 -9.54
CA ASN A 621 -20.91 -42.22 -8.74
C ASN A 621 -20.08 -43.13 -9.66
N GLU A 622 -18.78 -43.19 -9.40
CA GLU A 622 -17.97 -44.35 -9.74
C GLU A 622 -18.57 -45.55 -8.99
N LYS A 623 -19.09 -46.51 -9.76
CA LYS A 623 -19.18 -47.96 -9.51
C LYS A 623 -20.24 -48.56 -10.42
N SER A 624 -19.79 -49.07 -11.55
CA SER A 624 -20.31 -50.33 -12.06
C SER A 624 -19.15 -51.33 -11.97
N ASN A 625 -19.04 -51.95 -10.79
CA ASN A 625 -18.34 -53.23 -10.64
C ASN A 625 -19.04 -54.27 -11.51
N GLY A 626 -18.26 -55.23 -11.98
CA GLY A 626 -18.60 -56.20 -13.03
C GLY A 626 -19.80 -57.11 -12.77
N GLY A 627 -20.17 -57.83 -13.83
CA GLY A 627 -21.11 -58.94 -13.78
C GLY A 627 -21.62 -59.32 -15.17
N GLU A 628 -20.87 -60.23 -15.81
CA GLU A 628 -21.18 -61.08 -16.98
C GLU A 628 -21.26 -60.45 -18.39
#